data_AF-A0A963FW34-F1
#
_entry.id   AF-A0A963FW34-F1
#
_cell.length_a   1.000
_cell.length_b   1.000
_cell.length_c   1.000
_cell.angle_alpha   90.00
_cell.angle_beta   90.00
_cell.angle_gamma   90.00
#
_symmetry.space_group_name_H-M   'P 1'
#
loop_
_entity.id
_entity.type
_entity.pdbx_description
1 polymer ?
#
loop_
_entity_poly.entity_id
_entity_poly.type
_entity_poly.pdbx_seq_one_letter_code
_entity_poly.pdbx_strand_id
1 'polypeptide(L)'
;MVLQSPELRSLDTCLRSLKARWQEYRDQGNFEHFVEFTLALDNLTEHLNRLKLPGLLRQCEGLENAALALFGDASSHPVSARDAAALERQVDALLHTIETAQAASAGAEEDQRRRTASSSHAEAEWAKPRSIWLIAEERHAWVPGLVEQLGFFGFRVFRFGWSDPAPDAASPLVALCIPPADGYAAAALQSIERLRSEHPTSQLFCLAVPKSLEVTVALLRAGADVTIQAEQETVTVLGRLLDLLQTREQDPYRVLVVEDSPTAVAMIQRSLSQHGIDSHPIDNPQLLLSAVEQYRPDLVLMDMYMPHCTGVEATRVLRQLTDYQSLPVVYLSSETDMGMQVEALRLGGDQFLTKPCNPVLLAAVVKTKIERYREMQRHSQHDSLTGLLNHSAAKGRLNQLVQSLQGAPEPLCVAMLDIDHFKSVNDTYGHPVGDQVIRSLAWLLKGRLRASDIIGRYGGEEFIVALRSAGLREAESVLDTIRADFATLPHAHAGGTLRATFSAGLASFPQWGTGNDLTHAADEALLEAKRQGRNRIVLARSRKADQ
;
A
#
# COMPACT_ATOMS: atom_id res chain seq x y z
N MET A 1 -32.61 13.61 9.98
CA MET A 1 -32.42 12.25 9.44
C MET A 1 -30.97 12.20 9.00
N VAL A 2 -30.11 11.61 9.83
CA VAL A 2 -28.65 11.72 9.75
C VAL A 2 -28.16 10.94 8.54
N LEU A 3 -27.53 11.63 7.59
CA LEU A 3 -26.77 11.04 6.50
C LEU A 3 -25.56 10.32 7.11
N GLN A 4 -25.63 8.99 7.18
CA GLN A 4 -24.50 8.15 7.56
C GLN A 4 -23.50 8.11 6.40
N SER A 5 -22.24 8.42 6.68
CA SER A 5 -21.10 8.26 5.77
C SER A 5 -20.97 6.80 5.30
N PRO A 6 -20.59 6.52 4.04
CA PRO A 6 -20.52 5.16 3.47
C PRO A 6 -19.21 4.43 3.85
N GLU A 7 -18.75 4.59 5.09
CA GLU A 7 -17.48 4.05 5.58
C GLU A 7 -17.62 2.56 5.97
N LEU A 8 -16.66 1.75 5.50
CA LEU A 8 -16.33 0.38 5.92
C LEU A 8 -17.34 -0.72 5.53
N ARG A 9 -17.36 -1.12 4.25
CA ARG A 9 -17.93 -2.43 3.87
C ARG A 9 -17.01 -3.54 4.37
N SER A 10 -17.46 -4.28 5.39
CA SER A 10 -16.82 -5.52 5.82
C SER A 10 -16.75 -6.52 4.66
N LEU A 11 -15.74 -7.40 4.65
CA LEU A 11 -15.61 -8.50 3.67
C LEU A 11 -16.94 -9.25 3.51
N ASP A 12 -17.63 -9.54 4.61
CA ASP A 12 -18.95 -10.21 4.62
C ASP A 12 -20.03 -9.44 3.85
N THR A 13 -19.94 -8.11 3.80
CA THR A 13 -20.84 -7.27 3.02
C THR A 13 -20.55 -7.39 1.53
N CYS A 14 -19.28 -7.43 1.13
CA CYS A 14 -18.89 -7.67 -0.26
C CYS A 14 -19.32 -9.06 -0.74
N LEU A 15 -19.11 -10.10 0.08
CA LEU A 15 -19.51 -11.47 -0.25
C LEU A 15 -21.02 -11.63 -0.41
N ARG A 16 -21.81 -11.06 0.52
CA ARG A 16 -23.28 -11.04 0.41
C ARG A 16 -23.74 -10.30 -0.83
N SER A 17 -23.10 -9.17 -1.16
CA SER A 17 -23.41 -8.42 -2.37
C SER A 17 -23.12 -9.23 -3.63
N LEU A 18 -21.96 -9.86 -3.74
CA LEU A 18 -21.60 -10.69 -4.90
C LEU A 18 -22.62 -11.81 -5.11
N LYS A 19 -22.94 -12.53 -4.03
CA LYS A 19 -23.92 -13.63 -4.08
C LYS A 19 -25.30 -13.15 -4.49
N ALA A 20 -25.78 -12.02 -3.94
CA ALA A 20 -27.08 -11.46 -4.29
C ALA A 20 -27.15 -11.05 -5.77
N ARG A 21 -26.15 -10.32 -6.28
CA ARG A 21 -26.13 -9.88 -7.68
C ARG A 21 -26.01 -11.04 -8.67
N TRP A 22 -25.27 -12.08 -8.31
CA TRP A 22 -25.24 -13.30 -9.12
C TRP A 22 -26.63 -13.96 -9.20
N GLN A 23 -27.35 -14.08 -8.08
CA GLN A 23 -28.70 -14.67 -8.08
C GLN A 23 -29.72 -13.81 -8.83
N GLU A 24 -29.68 -12.48 -8.67
CA GLU A 24 -30.55 -11.58 -9.44
C GLU A 24 -30.31 -11.72 -10.96
N TYR A 25 -29.05 -11.86 -11.39
CA TYR A 25 -28.74 -12.14 -12.79
C TYR A 25 -29.28 -13.51 -13.25
N ARG A 26 -29.21 -14.54 -12.40
CA ARG A 26 -29.74 -15.88 -12.70
C ARG A 26 -31.26 -15.87 -12.87
N ASP A 27 -31.96 -15.06 -12.09
CA ASP A 27 -33.42 -14.96 -12.12
C ASP A 27 -33.91 -14.14 -13.32
N GLN A 28 -33.25 -13.02 -13.62
CA GLN A 28 -33.71 -12.04 -14.63
C GLN A 28 -33.04 -12.22 -16.01
N GLY A 29 -31.80 -12.70 -16.04
CA GLY A 29 -31.04 -12.99 -17.26
C GLY A 29 -30.62 -11.78 -18.10
N ASN A 30 -30.92 -10.55 -17.68
CA ASN A 30 -30.64 -9.36 -18.49
C ASN A 30 -29.25 -8.76 -18.24
N PHE A 31 -28.81 -7.95 -19.20
CA PHE A 31 -27.46 -7.34 -19.20
C PHE A 31 -27.22 -6.42 -18.01
N GLU A 32 -28.21 -5.64 -17.55
CA GLU A 32 -28.03 -4.73 -16.41
C GLU A 32 -27.63 -5.47 -15.12
N HIS A 33 -28.30 -6.61 -14.82
CA HIS A 33 -27.93 -7.42 -13.66
C HIS A 33 -26.56 -8.10 -13.84
N PHE A 34 -26.15 -8.41 -15.08
CA PHE A 34 -24.80 -8.91 -15.34
C PHE A 34 -23.74 -7.84 -15.03
N VAL A 35 -23.99 -6.59 -15.42
CA VAL A 35 -23.14 -5.45 -15.06
C VAL A 35 -23.04 -5.32 -13.54
N GLU A 36 -24.15 -5.37 -12.81
CA GLU A 36 -24.14 -5.33 -11.35
C GLU A 36 -23.37 -6.49 -10.70
N PHE A 37 -23.43 -7.69 -11.27
CA PHE A 37 -22.61 -8.82 -10.85
C PHE A 37 -21.10 -8.53 -11.04
N THR A 38 -20.70 -8.03 -12.22
CA THR A 38 -19.29 -7.68 -12.48
C THR A 38 -18.79 -6.55 -11.57
N LEU A 39 -19.65 -5.57 -11.24
CA LEU A 39 -19.34 -4.52 -10.27
C LEU A 39 -19.14 -5.07 -8.86
N ALA A 40 -19.97 -6.02 -8.43
CA ALA A 40 -19.82 -6.66 -7.12
C ALA A 40 -18.51 -7.48 -7.05
N LEU A 41 -18.10 -8.07 -8.17
CA LEU A 41 -16.85 -8.81 -8.28
C LEU A 41 -15.61 -7.91 -8.21
N ASP A 42 -15.57 -6.80 -8.96
CA ASP A 42 -14.51 -5.78 -8.89
C ASP A 42 -14.35 -5.24 -7.45
N ASN A 43 -15.46 -4.95 -6.76
CA ASN A 43 -15.44 -4.52 -5.36
C ASN A 43 -14.84 -5.58 -4.42
N LEU A 44 -15.10 -6.87 -4.65
CA LEU A 44 -14.49 -7.95 -3.88
C LEU A 44 -12.99 -8.07 -4.18
N THR A 45 -12.59 -8.02 -5.46
CA THR A 45 -11.19 -8.02 -5.90
C THR A 45 -10.41 -6.91 -5.18
N GLU A 46 -10.93 -5.69 -5.17
CA GLU A 46 -10.29 -4.55 -4.50
C GLU A 46 -10.14 -4.78 -2.99
N HIS A 47 -11.18 -5.30 -2.34
CA HIS A 47 -11.16 -5.59 -0.91
C HIS A 47 -10.13 -6.68 -0.57
N LEU A 48 -10.03 -7.75 -1.36
CA LEU A 48 -9.03 -8.82 -1.18
C LEU A 48 -7.60 -8.30 -1.39
N ASN A 49 -7.39 -7.42 -2.37
CA ASN A 49 -6.11 -6.75 -2.60
C ASN A 49 -5.71 -5.85 -1.41
N ARG A 50 -6.67 -5.16 -0.80
CA ARG A 50 -6.47 -4.35 0.42
C ARG A 50 -6.03 -5.20 1.60
N LEU A 51 -6.67 -6.37 1.77
CA LEU A 51 -6.31 -7.33 2.82
C LEU A 51 -4.97 -8.03 2.55
N LYS A 52 -4.39 -7.90 1.34
CA LYS A 52 -3.13 -8.55 0.93
C LYS A 52 -3.21 -10.08 0.96
N LEU A 53 -4.32 -10.62 0.44
CA LEU A 53 -4.62 -12.05 0.33
C LEU A 53 -4.46 -12.55 -1.12
N PRO A 54 -3.23 -12.78 -1.62
CA PRO A 54 -2.96 -12.93 -3.05
C PRO A 54 -3.54 -14.20 -3.69
N GLY A 55 -3.66 -15.32 -2.95
CA GLY A 55 -4.27 -16.53 -3.51
C GLY A 55 -5.78 -16.38 -3.72
N LEU A 56 -6.48 -15.72 -2.78
CA LEU A 56 -7.89 -15.36 -2.95
C LEU A 56 -8.08 -14.31 -4.05
N LEU A 57 -7.19 -13.32 -4.12
CA LEU A 57 -7.19 -12.31 -5.17
C LEU A 57 -7.07 -12.97 -6.56
N ARG A 58 -6.12 -13.90 -6.73
CA ARG A 58 -5.92 -14.63 -8.00
C ARG A 58 -7.16 -15.44 -8.41
N GLN A 59 -7.85 -16.06 -7.46
CA GLN A 59 -9.11 -16.76 -7.74
C GLN A 59 -10.20 -15.78 -8.19
N CYS A 60 -10.31 -14.63 -7.52
CA CYS A 60 -11.26 -13.57 -7.86
C CYS A 60 -10.98 -12.97 -9.25
N GLU A 61 -9.71 -12.67 -9.57
CA GLU A 61 -9.28 -12.20 -10.89
C GLU A 61 -9.55 -13.25 -11.99
N GLY A 62 -9.40 -14.54 -11.68
CA GLY A 62 -9.77 -15.62 -12.60
C GLY A 62 -11.26 -15.62 -12.95
N LEU A 63 -12.11 -15.44 -11.94
CA LEU A 63 -13.56 -15.29 -12.10
C LEU A 63 -13.91 -14.01 -12.87
N GLU A 64 -13.19 -12.92 -12.61
CA GLU A 64 -13.38 -11.63 -13.28
C GLU A 64 -13.06 -11.73 -14.78
N ASN A 65 -11.95 -12.37 -15.14
CA ASN A 65 -11.60 -12.63 -16.52
C ASN A 65 -12.64 -13.51 -17.23
N ALA A 66 -13.18 -14.52 -16.53
CA ALA A 66 -14.24 -15.36 -17.07
C ALA A 66 -15.55 -14.57 -17.31
N ALA A 67 -15.90 -13.67 -16.40
CA ALA A 67 -17.08 -12.81 -16.53
C ALA A 67 -16.89 -11.76 -17.65
N LEU A 68 -15.71 -11.13 -17.74
CA LEU A 68 -15.38 -10.16 -18.78
C LEU A 68 -15.39 -10.77 -20.18
N ALA A 69 -14.97 -12.03 -20.33
CA ALA A 69 -15.04 -12.74 -21.62
C ALA A 69 -16.48 -12.93 -22.15
N LEU A 70 -17.48 -12.81 -21.27
CA LEU A 70 -18.90 -12.95 -21.58
C LEU A 70 -19.62 -11.59 -21.60
N PHE A 71 -18.87 -10.49 -21.44
CA PHE A 71 -19.43 -9.14 -21.39
C PHE A 71 -19.70 -8.62 -22.80
N GLY A 72 -20.98 -8.56 -23.18
CA GLY A 72 -21.43 -8.05 -24.48
C GLY A 72 -22.41 -6.89 -24.34
N ASP A 73 -23.60 -7.03 -24.92
CA ASP A 73 -24.69 -6.04 -24.87
C ASP A 73 -26.02 -6.72 -24.50
N ALA A 74 -27.12 -5.97 -24.49
CA ALA A 74 -28.44 -6.53 -24.16
C ALA A 74 -28.85 -7.76 -25.01
N SER A 75 -28.29 -7.94 -26.21
CA SER A 75 -28.59 -9.06 -27.11
C SER A 75 -27.76 -10.32 -26.83
N SER A 76 -26.63 -10.20 -26.12
CA SER A 76 -25.78 -11.33 -25.75
C SER A 76 -26.15 -11.95 -24.40
N HIS A 77 -27.19 -11.44 -23.74
CA HIS A 77 -27.67 -11.95 -22.45
C HIS A 77 -29.13 -12.44 -22.56
N PRO A 78 -29.49 -13.56 -21.90
CA PRO A 78 -28.68 -14.31 -20.93
C PRO A 78 -27.55 -15.12 -21.58
N VAL A 79 -26.43 -15.27 -20.86
CA VAL A 79 -25.32 -16.13 -21.29
C VAL A 79 -25.79 -17.58 -21.41
N SER A 80 -25.03 -18.42 -22.12
CA SER A 80 -25.40 -19.82 -22.28
C SER A 80 -25.50 -20.53 -20.92
N ALA A 81 -26.40 -21.53 -20.80
CA ALA A 81 -26.54 -22.30 -19.58
C ALA A 81 -25.22 -22.98 -19.14
N ARG A 82 -24.37 -23.33 -20.10
CA ARG A 82 -23.03 -23.89 -19.85
C ARG A 82 -22.11 -22.85 -19.18
N ASP A 83 -22.10 -21.63 -19.69
CA ASP A 83 -21.25 -20.55 -19.18
C ASP A 83 -21.74 -20.06 -17.82
N ALA A 84 -23.05 -19.94 -17.63
CA ALA A 84 -23.65 -19.63 -16.33
C ALA A 84 -23.27 -20.67 -15.27
N ALA A 85 -23.35 -21.96 -15.58
CA ALA A 85 -22.96 -23.03 -14.65
C ALA A 85 -21.44 -23.05 -14.38
N ALA A 86 -20.61 -22.57 -15.31
CA ALA A 86 -19.17 -22.45 -15.11
C ALA A 86 -18.83 -21.30 -14.15
N LEU A 87 -19.46 -20.14 -14.31
CA LEU A 87 -19.33 -19.00 -13.39
C LEU A 87 -19.85 -19.35 -11.99
N GLU A 88 -21.00 -20.03 -11.88
CA GLU A 88 -21.59 -20.44 -10.60
C GLU A 88 -20.62 -21.30 -9.77
N ARG A 89 -20.00 -22.31 -10.40
CA ARG A 89 -18.99 -23.14 -9.73
C ARG A 89 -17.78 -22.33 -9.24
N GLN A 90 -17.36 -21.33 -9.99
CA GLN A 90 -16.23 -20.48 -9.60
C GLN A 90 -16.61 -19.53 -8.44
N VAL A 91 -17.82 -18.96 -8.46
CA VAL A 91 -18.38 -18.16 -7.35
C VAL A 91 -18.43 -19.00 -6.08
N ASP A 92 -19.02 -20.19 -6.14
CA ASP A 92 -19.16 -21.07 -4.97
C ASP A 92 -17.79 -21.51 -4.41
N ALA A 93 -16.84 -21.83 -5.29
CA ALA A 93 -15.49 -22.18 -4.89
C ALA A 93 -14.77 -21.02 -4.18
N LEU A 94 -14.90 -19.79 -4.69
CA LEU A 94 -14.33 -18.60 -4.07
C LEU A 94 -14.95 -18.35 -2.69
N LEU A 95 -16.28 -18.38 -2.59
CA LEU A 95 -17.00 -18.19 -1.32
C LEU A 95 -16.57 -19.22 -0.26
N HIS A 96 -16.52 -20.49 -0.63
CA HIS A 96 -16.09 -21.57 0.27
C HIS A 96 -14.65 -21.40 0.75
N THR A 97 -13.74 -20.98 -0.14
CA THR A 97 -12.33 -20.74 0.22
C THR A 97 -12.18 -19.58 1.20
N ILE A 98 -13.00 -18.53 1.06
CA ILE A 98 -13.00 -17.39 1.99
C ILE A 98 -13.57 -17.78 3.35
N GLU A 99 -14.70 -18.49 3.38
CA GLU A 99 -15.34 -18.95 4.63
C GLU A 99 -14.41 -19.88 5.44
N THR A 100 -13.76 -20.84 4.78
CA THR A 100 -12.80 -21.75 5.43
C THR A 100 -11.60 -21.00 5.98
N ALA A 101 -11.10 -19.99 5.27
CA ALA A 101 -10.01 -19.15 5.74
C ALA A 101 -10.39 -18.26 6.93
N GLN A 102 -11.60 -17.68 6.95
CA GLN A 102 -12.12 -16.91 8.09
C GLN A 102 -12.22 -17.78 9.35
N ALA A 103 -12.72 -19.02 9.22
CA ALA A 103 -12.82 -19.96 10.33
C ALA A 103 -11.44 -20.33 10.90
N ALA A 104 -10.44 -20.54 10.04
CA ALA A 104 -9.07 -20.82 10.46
C ALA A 104 -8.42 -19.62 11.21
N SER A 105 -8.73 -18.39 10.79
CA SER A 105 -8.23 -17.17 11.45
C SER A 105 -8.84 -16.98 12.84
N ALA A 106 -10.15 -17.21 13.00
CA ALA A 106 -10.85 -17.06 14.28
C ALA A 106 -10.32 -18.01 15.38
N GLY A 107 -9.96 -19.25 15.01
CA GLY A 107 -9.34 -20.19 15.93
C GLY A 107 -7.95 -19.76 16.42
N ALA A 108 -7.16 -19.09 15.57
CA ALA A 108 -5.85 -18.56 15.93
C ALA A 108 -5.94 -17.32 16.85
N GLU A 109 -6.97 -16.48 16.67
CA GLU A 109 -7.22 -15.31 17.53
C GLU A 109 -7.54 -15.69 18.97
N GLU A 110 -8.34 -16.73 19.20
CA GLU A 110 -8.72 -17.13 20.55
C GLU A 110 -7.52 -17.67 21.36
N ASP A 111 -6.61 -18.36 20.68
CA ASP A 111 -5.34 -18.82 21.26
C ASP A 111 -4.36 -17.67 21.54
N GLN A 112 -4.39 -16.62 20.72
CA GLN A 112 -3.60 -15.40 20.90
C GLN A 112 -4.15 -14.53 22.05
N ARG A 113 -5.47 -14.30 22.12
CA ARG A 113 -6.13 -13.52 23.19
C ARG A 113 -5.94 -14.14 24.57
N ARG A 114 -5.89 -15.47 24.67
CA ARG A 114 -5.56 -16.18 25.92
C ARG A 114 -4.12 -15.97 26.39
N ARG A 115 -3.21 -15.50 25.51
CA ARG A 115 -1.77 -15.33 25.80
C ARG A 115 -1.34 -13.87 25.92
N THR A 116 -2.04 -12.92 25.29
CA THR A 116 -1.73 -11.48 25.37
C THR A 116 -2.83 -10.72 26.12
N ALA A 117 -2.71 -10.62 27.44
CA ALA A 117 -3.57 -9.79 28.28
C ALA A 117 -3.13 -8.31 28.23
N SER A 118 -3.18 -7.65 27.08
CA SER A 118 -3.10 -6.18 26.94
C SER A 118 -3.15 -5.76 25.47
N SER A 119 -4.35 -5.68 24.87
CA SER A 119 -4.60 -4.75 23.77
C SER A 119 -6.11 -4.57 23.60
N SER A 120 -6.65 -3.53 24.23
CA SER A 120 -8.03 -3.10 24.04
C SER A 120 -8.04 -1.94 23.05
N HIS A 121 -7.88 -2.20 21.75
CA HIS A 121 -8.34 -1.31 20.68
C HIS A 121 -8.20 -1.98 19.32
N ALA A 122 -9.33 -2.20 18.67
CA ALA A 122 -9.64 -1.97 17.24
C ALA A 122 -10.67 -3.02 16.77
N GLU A 123 -11.61 -2.53 15.98
CA GLU A 123 -12.76 -3.24 15.40
C GLU A 123 -12.33 -4.47 14.59
N ALA A 124 -13.27 -5.41 14.39
CA ALA A 124 -13.04 -6.74 13.82
C ALA A 124 -12.64 -6.73 12.33
N GLU A 125 -11.43 -6.27 12.04
CA GLU A 125 -10.69 -6.53 10.80
C GLU A 125 -9.78 -7.74 10.97
N TRP A 126 -9.65 -8.54 9.91
CA TRP A 126 -8.83 -9.75 9.82
C TRP A 126 -7.48 -9.63 10.55
N ALA A 127 -7.34 -10.26 11.73
CA ALA A 127 -6.08 -10.23 12.47
C ALA A 127 -5.04 -11.10 11.75
N LYS A 128 -4.11 -10.45 11.03
CA LYS A 128 -3.04 -11.15 10.32
C LYS A 128 -2.14 -11.92 11.30
N PRO A 129 -1.97 -13.25 11.13
CA PRO A 129 -1.09 -14.01 12.00
C PRO A 129 0.35 -13.48 11.90
N ARG A 130 1.15 -13.61 12.96
CA ARG A 130 2.59 -13.28 12.93
C ARG A 130 3.48 -14.51 12.72
N SER A 131 2.89 -15.63 12.32
CA SER A 131 3.61 -16.86 12.00
C SER A 131 4.24 -16.75 10.61
N ILE A 132 5.51 -17.14 10.52
CA ILE A 132 6.25 -17.30 9.27
C ILE A 132 6.72 -18.74 9.20
N TRP A 133 6.50 -19.39 8.06
CA TRP A 133 7.11 -20.68 7.76
C TRP A 133 8.39 -20.43 6.95
N LEU A 134 9.51 -20.98 7.40
CA LEU A 134 10.80 -20.89 6.71
C LEU A 134 11.21 -22.27 6.22
N ILE A 135 11.06 -22.48 4.92
CA ILE A 135 11.33 -23.73 4.21
C ILE A 135 12.72 -23.63 3.61
N ALA A 136 13.69 -24.28 4.23
CA ALA A 136 15.10 -24.16 3.85
C ALA A 136 15.89 -25.39 4.26
N GLU A 137 17.01 -25.64 3.58
CA GLU A 137 17.99 -26.61 4.07
C GLU A 137 18.64 -26.15 5.37
N GLU A 138 19.07 -27.13 6.16
CA GLU A 138 19.47 -26.93 7.55
C GLU A 138 20.69 -25.99 7.73
N ARG A 139 21.52 -25.87 6.69
CA ARG A 139 22.81 -25.18 6.68
C ARG A 139 22.86 -23.92 5.82
N HIS A 140 21.73 -23.44 5.29
CA HIS A 140 21.75 -22.27 4.42
C HIS A 140 22.18 -20.99 5.17
N ALA A 141 23.10 -20.22 4.59
CA ALA A 141 23.77 -19.09 5.27
C ALA A 141 22.83 -17.98 5.75
N TRP A 142 21.71 -17.77 5.06
CA TRP A 142 20.72 -16.73 5.44
C TRP A 142 19.87 -17.10 6.65
N VAL A 143 19.74 -18.39 6.96
CA VAL A 143 18.74 -18.87 7.93
C VAL A 143 18.96 -18.32 9.34
N PRO A 144 20.17 -18.37 9.94
CA PRO A 144 20.36 -17.87 11.30
C PRO A 144 20.03 -16.37 11.44
N GLY A 145 20.57 -15.55 10.54
CA GLY A 145 20.36 -14.09 10.58
C GLY A 145 18.91 -13.70 10.29
N LEU A 146 18.24 -14.37 9.36
CA LEU A 146 16.84 -14.10 9.05
C LEU A 146 15.92 -14.48 10.23
N VAL A 147 16.15 -15.62 10.89
CA VAL A 147 15.36 -16.04 12.06
C VAL A 147 15.51 -15.04 13.21
N GLU A 148 16.75 -14.62 13.51
CA GLU A 148 17.02 -13.65 14.56
C GLU A 148 16.35 -12.29 14.27
N GLN A 149 16.48 -11.78 13.04
CA GLN A 149 15.84 -10.54 12.63
C GLN A 149 14.31 -10.63 12.71
N LEU A 150 13.70 -11.67 12.14
CA LEU A 150 12.25 -11.85 12.18
C LEU A 150 11.71 -11.96 13.61
N GLY A 151 12.42 -12.69 14.47
CA GLY A 151 12.10 -12.80 15.89
C GLY A 151 12.12 -11.44 16.59
N PHE A 152 13.10 -10.59 16.27
CA PHE A 152 13.17 -9.23 16.82
C PHE A 152 11.94 -8.38 16.45
N PHE A 153 11.44 -8.49 15.21
CA PHE A 153 10.23 -7.82 14.76
C PHE A 153 8.92 -8.49 15.24
N GLY A 154 9.02 -9.47 16.13
CA GLY A 154 7.88 -10.12 16.76
C GLY A 154 7.20 -11.18 15.89
N PHE A 155 7.86 -11.65 14.82
CA PHE A 155 7.39 -12.79 14.05
C PHE A 155 7.78 -14.10 14.74
N ARG A 156 6.91 -15.09 14.63
CA ARG A 156 7.18 -16.46 15.08
C ARG A 156 7.57 -17.30 13.88
N VAL A 157 8.85 -17.66 13.79
CA VAL A 157 9.38 -18.45 12.66
C VAL A 157 9.32 -19.95 12.99
N PHE A 158 8.66 -20.73 12.13
CA PHE A 158 8.67 -22.18 12.14
C PHE A 158 9.53 -22.67 10.99
N ARG A 159 10.56 -23.46 11.29
CA ARG A 159 11.53 -23.93 10.30
C ARG A 159 11.39 -25.41 10.05
N PHE A 160 11.46 -25.80 8.79
CA PHE A 160 11.46 -27.19 8.34
C PHE A 160 12.07 -27.30 6.94
N GLY A 161 12.51 -28.50 6.56
CA GLY A 161 13.07 -28.78 5.24
C GLY A 161 12.00 -29.06 4.19
N TRP A 162 12.39 -29.06 2.92
CA TRP A 162 11.49 -29.31 1.78
C TRP A 162 10.82 -30.69 1.80
N SER A 163 11.44 -31.68 2.43
CA SER A 163 10.92 -33.04 2.56
C SER A 163 10.26 -33.33 3.91
N ASP A 164 10.32 -32.38 4.85
CA ASP A 164 9.74 -32.54 6.17
C ASP A 164 8.22 -32.27 6.11
N PRO A 165 7.42 -32.93 6.97
CA PRO A 165 6.02 -32.59 7.10
C PRO A 165 5.87 -31.12 7.55
N ALA A 166 4.85 -30.45 7.02
CA ALA A 166 4.50 -29.11 7.47
C ALA A 166 4.23 -29.13 8.99
N PRO A 167 4.63 -28.08 9.72
CA PRO A 167 4.42 -28.02 11.16
C PRO A 167 2.92 -28.04 11.47
N ASP A 168 2.54 -28.72 12.55
CA ASP A 168 1.17 -28.71 13.08
C ASP A 168 0.88 -27.34 13.73
N ALA A 169 0.66 -26.35 12.88
CA ALA A 169 0.50 -24.95 13.21
C ALA A 169 -0.56 -24.32 12.30
N ALA A 170 -1.21 -23.26 12.80
CA ALA A 170 -2.10 -22.45 11.97
C ALA A 170 -1.36 -21.91 10.74
N SER A 171 -2.12 -21.71 9.65
CA SER A 171 -1.60 -21.22 8.37
C SER A 171 -0.70 -19.98 8.58
N PRO A 172 0.48 -19.94 7.95
CA PRO A 172 1.40 -18.82 8.13
C PRO A 172 0.86 -17.56 7.48
N LEU A 173 1.29 -16.39 7.94
CA LEU A 173 1.16 -15.18 7.15
C LEU A 173 1.95 -15.30 5.86
N VAL A 174 3.18 -15.80 6.00
CA VAL A 174 4.14 -15.97 4.90
C VAL A 174 4.85 -17.32 5.00
N ALA A 175 4.96 -18.02 3.87
CA ALA A 175 5.96 -19.06 3.67
C ALA A 175 7.15 -18.50 2.88
N LEU A 176 8.32 -18.46 3.53
CA LEU A 176 9.60 -18.11 2.94
C LEU A 176 10.29 -19.39 2.47
N CYS A 177 10.40 -19.57 1.16
CA CYS A 177 11.06 -20.70 0.53
C CYS A 177 12.48 -20.30 0.12
N ILE A 178 13.49 -21.01 0.62
CA ILE A 178 14.88 -20.91 0.17
C ILE A 178 15.17 -22.18 -0.64
N PRO A 179 15.75 -22.08 -1.85
CA PRO A 179 15.90 -23.22 -2.72
C PRO A 179 16.74 -24.33 -2.07
N PRO A 180 16.46 -25.60 -2.39
CA PRO A 180 17.36 -26.71 -2.09
C PRO A 180 18.66 -26.60 -2.93
N ALA A 181 19.63 -27.48 -2.66
CA ALA A 181 20.94 -27.45 -3.32
C ALA A 181 20.90 -27.56 -4.86
N ASP A 182 19.87 -28.22 -5.41
CA ASP A 182 19.61 -28.34 -6.86
C ASP A 182 18.78 -27.16 -7.43
N GLY A 183 18.48 -26.15 -6.61
CA GLY A 183 17.71 -24.97 -7.01
C GLY A 183 16.20 -25.23 -7.04
N TYR A 184 15.44 -24.35 -7.68
CA TYR A 184 13.99 -24.52 -7.85
C TYR A 184 13.65 -25.51 -8.98
N ALA A 185 14.07 -26.77 -8.81
CA ALA A 185 13.76 -27.86 -9.71
C ALA A 185 12.29 -28.35 -9.56
N ALA A 186 11.90 -29.35 -10.35
CA ALA A 186 10.51 -29.83 -10.44
C ALA A 186 9.89 -30.22 -9.08
N ALA A 187 10.66 -30.84 -8.18
CA ALA A 187 10.17 -31.22 -6.85
C ALA A 187 9.85 -30.00 -5.96
N ALA A 188 10.67 -28.94 -6.04
CA ALA A 188 10.42 -27.70 -5.32
C ALA A 188 9.17 -26.98 -5.88
N LEU A 189 9.01 -26.96 -7.21
CA LEU A 189 7.81 -26.38 -7.86
C LEU A 189 6.52 -27.09 -7.43
N GLN A 190 6.51 -28.43 -7.44
CA GLN A 190 5.36 -29.21 -6.97
C GLN A 190 5.04 -28.96 -5.49
N SER A 191 6.08 -28.75 -4.67
CA SER A 191 5.90 -28.40 -3.25
C SER A 191 5.25 -27.03 -3.07
N ILE A 192 5.62 -26.05 -3.90
CA ILE A 192 5.02 -24.71 -3.92
C ILE A 192 3.55 -24.78 -4.37
N GLU A 193 3.24 -25.57 -5.40
CA GLU A 193 1.86 -25.79 -5.88
C GLU A 193 0.98 -26.36 -4.76
N ARG A 194 1.48 -27.38 -4.05
CA ARG A 194 0.79 -27.95 -2.89
C ARG A 194 0.58 -26.91 -1.81
N LEU A 195 1.62 -26.17 -1.41
CA LEU A 195 1.52 -25.12 -0.39
C LEU A 195 0.47 -24.06 -0.75
N ARG A 196 0.40 -23.64 -2.02
CA ARG A 196 -0.62 -22.69 -2.48
C ARG A 196 -2.03 -23.26 -2.34
N SER A 197 -2.22 -24.54 -2.69
CA SER A 197 -3.52 -25.19 -2.60
C SER A 197 -4.00 -25.36 -1.15
N GLU A 198 -3.08 -25.67 -0.23
CA GLU A 198 -3.37 -25.88 1.20
C GLU A 198 -3.49 -24.56 1.97
N HIS A 199 -2.78 -23.50 1.53
CA HIS A 199 -2.73 -22.21 2.19
C HIS A 199 -3.03 -21.04 1.22
N PRO A 200 -4.28 -20.91 0.76
CA PRO A 200 -4.67 -19.91 -0.25
C PRO A 200 -4.55 -18.46 0.25
N THR A 201 -4.59 -18.22 1.57
CA THR A 201 -4.47 -16.88 2.16
C THR A 201 -3.05 -16.46 2.50
N SER A 202 -2.11 -17.40 2.59
CA SER A 202 -0.71 -17.12 2.90
C SER A 202 0.00 -16.50 1.70
N GLN A 203 0.99 -15.65 1.96
CA GLN A 203 1.91 -15.21 0.91
C GLN A 203 3.07 -16.19 0.75
N LEU A 204 3.45 -16.46 -0.50
CA LEU A 204 4.55 -17.36 -0.82
C LEU A 204 5.71 -16.57 -1.43
N PHE A 205 6.82 -16.48 -0.68
CA PHE A 205 8.05 -15.82 -1.11
C PHE A 205 9.08 -16.87 -1.48
N CYS A 206 9.59 -16.81 -2.71
CA CYS A 206 10.72 -17.60 -3.14
C CYS A 206 11.98 -16.72 -3.10
N LEU A 207 12.93 -17.08 -2.25
CA LEU A 207 14.18 -16.37 -2.01
C LEU A 207 15.31 -16.98 -2.82
N ALA A 208 16.45 -16.29 -2.90
CA ALA A 208 17.64 -16.74 -3.61
C ALA A 208 17.37 -17.24 -5.04
N VAL A 209 16.41 -16.61 -5.73
CA VAL A 209 16.04 -16.97 -7.10
C VAL A 209 17.18 -16.52 -8.04
N PRO A 210 17.67 -17.39 -8.95
CA PRO A 210 18.62 -16.97 -9.97
C PRO A 210 18.01 -15.91 -10.89
N LYS A 211 18.86 -15.06 -11.48
CA LYS A 211 18.46 -14.05 -12.47
C LYS A 211 18.09 -14.68 -13.82
N SER A 212 17.00 -15.44 -13.82
CA SER A 212 16.47 -16.21 -14.95
C SER A 212 14.96 -15.99 -15.06
N LEU A 213 14.52 -15.57 -16.24
CA LEU A 213 13.10 -15.43 -16.55
C LEU A 213 12.37 -16.77 -16.46
N GLU A 214 13.00 -17.84 -16.96
CA GLU A 214 12.41 -19.18 -16.98
C GLU A 214 12.08 -19.68 -15.58
N VAL A 215 13.04 -19.59 -14.64
CA VAL A 215 12.84 -20.01 -13.25
C VAL A 215 11.80 -19.12 -12.56
N THR A 216 11.86 -17.82 -12.78
CA THR A 216 10.90 -16.86 -12.21
C THR A 216 9.48 -17.16 -12.66
N VAL A 217 9.26 -17.39 -13.97
CA VAL A 217 7.93 -17.72 -14.51
C VAL A 217 7.45 -19.08 -14.00
N ALA A 218 8.33 -20.08 -13.88
CA ALA A 218 7.96 -21.38 -13.32
C ALA A 218 7.48 -21.26 -11.87
N LEU A 219 8.17 -20.48 -11.04
CA LEU A 219 7.78 -20.20 -9.66
C LEU A 219 6.42 -19.48 -9.56
N LEU A 220 6.20 -18.46 -10.39
CA LEU A 220 4.93 -17.72 -10.41
C LEU A 220 3.75 -18.62 -10.82
N ARG A 221 3.96 -19.49 -11.83
CA ARG A 221 2.99 -20.50 -12.26
C ARG A 221 2.70 -21.52 -11.16
N ALA A 222 3.73 -21.94 -10.43
CA ALA A 222 3.60 -22.85 -9.29
C ALA A 222 2.85 -22.23 -8.10
N GLY A 223 2.68 -20.90 -8.05
CA GLY A 223 1.91 -20.24 -7.01
C GLY A 223 2.67 -19.25 -6.13
N ALA A 224 3.96 -19.02 -6.40
CA ALA A 224 4.72 -17.96 -5.73
C ALA A 224 4.09 -16.59 -5.99
N ASP A 225 4.16 -15.70 -5.00
CA ASP A 225 3.68 -14.31 -5.12
C ASP A 225 4.85 -13.35 -5.32
N VAL A 226 5.97 -13.62 -4.66
CA VAL A 226 7.15 -12.76 -4.68
C VAL A 226 8.39 -13.61 -4.91
N THR A 227 9.22 -13.19 -5.85
CA THR A 227 10.55 -13.77 -6.10
C THR A 227 11.63 -12.76 -5.76
N ILE A 228 12.53 -13.12 -4.84
CA ILE A 228 13.67 -12.30 -4.42
C ILE A 228 14.94 -12.91 -5.00
N GLN A 229 15.70 -12.09 -5.72
CA GLN A 229 16.89 -12.52 -6.44
C GLN A 229 18.03 -12.86 -5.46
N ALA A 230 18.90 -13.81 -5.80
CA ALA A 230 20.02 -14.23 -4.94
C ALA A 230 21.03 -13.12 -4.59
N GLU A 231 21.12 -12.10 -5.43
CA GLU A 231 21.98 -10.92 -5.23
C GLU A 231 21.40 -9.91 -4.22
N GLN A 232 20.11 -10.04 -3.85
CA GLN A 232 19.45 -9.12 -2.92
C GLN A 232 19.70 -9.54 -1.46
N GLU A 233 19.82 -8.55 -0.58
CA GLU A 233 20.07 -8.76 0.84
C GLU A 233 18.82 -9.29 1.57
N THR A 234 19.02 -10.12 2.61
CA THR A 234 17.98 -10.59 3.54
C THR A 234 17.08 -9.47 4.07
N VAL A 235 17.68 -8.31 4.24
CA VAL A 235 17.11 -7.01 4.57
C VAL A 235 15.90 -6.71 3.65
N THR A 236 15.97 -6.89 2.33
CA THR A 236 14.83 -6.69 1.41
C THR A 236 13.62 -7.57 1.75
N VAL A 237 13.83 -8.78 2.27
CA VAL A 237 12.75 -9.70 2.68
C VAL A 237 11.94 -9.08 3.82
N LEU A 238 12.63 -8.57 4.84
CA LEU A 238 11.99 -7.96 6.01
C LEU A 238 11.13 -6.74 5.61
N GLY A 239 11.64 -5.87 4.75
CA GLY A 239 10.88 -4.72 4.25
C GLY A 239 9.57 -5.14 3.58
N ARG A 240 9.62 -6.17 2.71
CA ARG A 240 8.43 -6.72 2.07
C ARG A 240 7.46 -7.34 3.06
N LEU A 241 7.95 -8.03 4.10
CA LEU A 241 7.10 -8.64 5.13
C LEU A 241 6.37 -7.60 5.98
N LEU A 242 7.06 -6.51 6.35
CA LEU A 242 6.44 -5.42 7.09
C LEU A 242 5.37 -4.71 6.27
N ASP A 243 5.54 -4.60 4.94
CA ASP A 243 4.49 -4.09 4.05
C ASP A 243 3.20 -4.94 4.08
N LEU A 244 3.29 -6.22 4.42
CA LEU A 244 2.11 -7.10 4.51
C LEU A 244 1.31 -6.89 5.78
N LEU A 245 1.98 -6.54 6.88
CA LEU A 245 1.34 -6.22 8.15
C LEU A 245 0.61 -4.88 8.10
N GLN A 246 1.04 -3.98 7.21
CA GLN A 246 0.37 -2.70 7.03
C GLN A 246 -0.90 -2.88 6.20
N THR A 247 -2.06 -2.68 6.83
CA THR A 247 -3.29 -2.38 6.09
C THR A 247 -3.14 -0.97 5.54
N ARG A 248 -3.02 -0.84 4.22
CA ARG A 248 -3.10 0.47 3.58
C ARG A 248 -4.57 0.85 3.49
N GLU A 249 -5.00 1.80 4.29
CA GLU A 249 -6.09 2.69 3.88
C GLU A 249 -5.59 3.39 2.61
N GLN A 250 -6.05 2.92 1.45
CA GLN A 250 -5.88 3.71 0.25
C GLN A 250 -6.93 4.80 0.30
N ASP A 251 -6.49 6.06 0.23
CA ASP A 251 -7.41 7.16 -0.03
C ASP A 251 -8.26 6.80 -1.25
N PRO A 252 -9.58 7.05 -1.21
CA PRO A 252 -10.44 6.78 -2.35
C PRO A 252 -9.88 7.46 -3.60
N TYR A 253 -10.10 6.87 -4.77
CA TYR A 253 -9.70 7.51 -6.03
C TYR A 253 -10.54 8.75 -6.23
N ARG A 254 -9.89 9.89 -6.47
CA ARG A 254 -10.56 11.19 -6.58
C ARG A 254 -10.52 11.69 -8.01
N VAL A 255 -11.68 11.87 -8.62
CA VAL A 255 -11.81 12.29 -10.02
C VAL A 255 -12.49 13.64 -10.09
N LEU A 256 -11.80 14.63 -10.64
CA LEU A 256 -12.44 15.90 -11.01
C LEU A 256 -13.11 15.72 -12.36
N VAL A 257 -14.41 15.98 -12.45
CA VAL A 257 -15.19 15.92 -13.70
C VAL A 257 -15.45 17.34 -14.18
N VAL A 258 -14.95 17.70 -15.35
CA VAL A 258 -15.14 19.01 -15.97
C VAL A 258 -16.07 18.82 -17.16
N GLU A 259 -17.35 19.12 -16.97
CA GLU A 259 -18.43 18.82 -17.91
C GLU A 259 -19.60 19.78 -17.70
N ASP A 260 -20.06 20.44 -18.76
CA ASP A 260 -21.14 21.43 -18.69
C ASP A 260 -22.54 20.78 -18.79
N SER A 261 -22.66 19.58 -19.35
CA SER A 261 -23.92 18.85 -19.46
C SER A 261 -24.32 18.14 -18.15
N PRO A 262 -25.41 18.55 -17.48
CA PRO A 262 -25.84 17.92 -16.22
C PRO A 262 -26.20 16.44 -16.38
N THR A 263 -26.68 16.06 -17.57
CA THR A 263 -27.03 14.67 -17.88
C THR A 263 -25.78 13.80 -17.99
N ALA A 264 -24.74 14.29 -18.66
CA ALA A 264 -23.47 13.58 -18.77
C ALA A 264 -22.79 13.45 -17.41
N VAL A 265 -22.78 14.53 -16.61
CA VAL A 265 -22.28 14.51 -15.22
C VAL A 265 -22.97 13.41 -14.41
N ALA A 266 -24.31 13.36 -14.41
CA ALA A 266 -25.05 12.36 -13.66
C ALA A 266 -24.70 10.92 -14.06
N MET A 267 -24.51 10.66 -15.36
CA MET A 267 -24.10 9.34 -15.85
C MET A 267 -22.67 8.99 -15.43
N ILE A 268 -21.73 9.92 -15.56
CA ILE A 268 -20.32 9.74 -15.18
C ILE A 268 -20.22 9.47 -13.68
N GLN A 269 -20.83 10.32 -12.85
CA GLN A 269 -20.79 10.17 -11.39
C GLN A 269 -21.42 8.85 -10.93
N ARG A 270 -22.54 8.44 -11.54
CA ARG A 270 -23.14 7.12 -11.26
C ARG A 270 -22.18 5.99 -11.61
N SER A 271 -21.54 6.03 -12.78
CA SER A 271 -20.56 5.04 -13.20
C SER A 271 -19.37 4.98 -12.23
N LEU A 272 -18.79 6.12 -11.86
CA LEU A 272 -17.62 6.18 -10.98
C LEU A 272 -17.96 5.72 -9.55
N SER A 273 -19.09 6.16 -9.00
CA SER A 273 -19.51 5.78 -7.65
C SER A 273 -19.81 4.29 -7.49
N GLN A 274 -20.33 3.63 -8.55
CA GLN A 274 -20.52 2.17 -8.57
C GLN A 274 -19.20 1.38 -8.44
N HIS A 275 -18.08 1.98 -8.84
CA HIS A 275 -16.73 1.43 -8.73
C HIS A 275 -15.92 2.01 -7.55
N GLY A 276 -16.59 2.66 -6.57
CA GLY A 276 -15.93 3.18 -5.37
C GLY A 276 -15.04 4.40 -5.61
N ILE A 277 -15.20 5.08 -6.75
CA ILE A 277 -14.42 6.26 -7.12
C ILE A 277 -15.17 7.51 -6.68
N ASP A 278 -14.53 8.33 -5.84
CA ASP A 278 -15.03 9.64 -5.45
C ASP A 278 -14.91 10.61 -6.63
N SER A 279 -15.95 11.39 -6.89
CA SER A 279 -15.97 12.30 -8.03
C SER A 279 -16.60 13.65 -7.70
N HIS A 280 -15.91 14.72 -8.12
CA HIS A 280 -16.35 16.10 -7.93
C HIS A 280 -16.58 16.78 -9.29
N PRO A 281 -17.81 17.21 -9.61
CA PRO A 281 -18.10 17.86 -10.88
C PRO A 281 -17.92 19.37 -10.79
N ILE A 282 -17.41 19.96 -11.86
CA ILE A 282 -17.44 21.40 -12.14
C ILE A 282 -18.01 21.61 -13.55
N ASP A 283 -18.90 22.58 -13.68
CA ASP A 283 -19.56 22.95 -14.94
C ASP A 283 -18.86 24.10 -15.67
N ASN A 284 -17.98 24.83 -14.97
CA ASN A 284 -17.25 25.97 -15.49
C ASN A 284 -15.73 25.72 -15.45
N PRO A 285 -15.04 25.66 -16.62
CA PRO A 285 -13.60 25.43 -16.68
C PRO A 285 -12.76 26.52 -16.01
N GLN A 286 -13.32 27.72 -15.73
CA GLN A 286 -12.62 28.77 -14.99
C GLN A 286 -12.35 28.39 -13.52
N LEU A 287 -13.15 27.48 -12.95
CA LEU A 287 -12.97 26.97 -11.60
C LEU A 287 -11.91 25.87 -11.51
N LEU A 288 -11.33 25.44 -12.64
CA LEU A 288 -10.42 24.30 -12.71
C LEU A 288 -9.26 24.43 -11.73
N LEU A 289 -8.58 25.58 -11.70
CA LEU A 289 -7.37 25.77 -10.88
C LEU A 289 -7.68 25.72 -9.37
N SER A 290 -8.76 26.37 -8.93
CA SER A 290 -9.18 26.31 -7.52
C SER A 290 -9.71 24.92 -7.15
N ALA A 291 -10.39 24.25 -8.08
CA ALA A 291 -10.90 22.90 -7.86
C ALA A 291 -9.76 21.88 -7.72
N VAL A 292 -8.72 21.91 -8.57
CA VAL A 292 -7.58 20.98 -8.41
C VAL A 292 -6.81 21.21 -7.12
N GLU A 293 -6.71 22.46 -6.66
CA GLU A 293 -6.02 22.81 -5.41
C GLU A 293 -6.79 22.33 -4.17
N GLN A 294 -8.10 22.57 -4.14
CA GLN A 294 -8.96 22.22 -3.00
C GLN A 294 -9.32 20.74 -2.98
N TYR A 295 -9.72 20.19 -4.14
CA TYR A 295 -10.16 18.81 -4.26
C TYR A 295 -9.00 17.84 -4.46
N ARG A 296 -7.80 18.27 -4.85
CA ARG A 296 -6.61 17.39 -5.02
C ARG A 296 -6.95 16.07 -5.74
N PRO A 297 -7.49 16.13 -6.97
CA PRO A 297 -7.86 14.93 -7.71
C PRO A 297 -6.63 14.10 -8.06
N ASP A 298 -6.82 12.78 -8.18
CA ASP A 298 -5.85 11.88 -8.78
C ASP A 298 -5.94 11.87 -10.32
N LEU A 299 -7.07 12.34 -10.89
CA LEU A 299 -7.34 12.39 -12.32
C LEU A 299 -8.39 13.45 -12.67
N VAL A 300 -8.27 14.04 -13.86
CA VAL A 300 -9.29 14.94 -14.42
C VAL A 300 -9.97 14.27 -15.62
N LEU A 301 -11.29 14.06 -15.52
CA LEU A 301 -12.14 13.79 -16.68
C LEU A 301 -12.54 15.14 -17.28
N MET A 302 -12.11 15.40 -18.50
CA MET A 302 -12.25 16.70 -19.14
C MET A 302 -13.11 16.57 -20.39
N ASP A 303 -14.24 17.29 -20.45
CA ASP A 303 -14.94 17.43 -21.71
C ASP A 303 -14.08 18.19 -22.72
N MET A 304 -14.04 17.73 -23.96
CA MET A 304 -13.25 18.36 -24.99
C MET A 304 -13.85 19.70 -25.42
N TYR A 305 -15.17 19.80 -25.47
CA TYR A 305 -15.89 20.97 -25.94
C TYR A 305 -16.75 21.55 -24.82
N MET A 306 -16.35 22.71 -24.31
CA MET A 306 -17.08 23.44 -23.28
C MET A 306 -17.21 24.91 -23.68
N PRO A 307 -18.20 25.63 -23.12
CA PRO A 307 -18.29 27.07 -23.28
C PRO A 307 -17.00 27.77 -22.84
N HIS A 308 -16.58 28.79 -23.60
CA HIS A 308 -15.47 29.71 -23.31
C HIS A 308 -14.04 29.13 -23.35
N CYS A 309 -13.83 27.83 -23.15
CA CYS A 309 -12.52 27.20 -23.12
C CYS A 309 -12.63 25.74 -23.58
N THR A 310 -11.75 25.30 -24.47
CA THR A 310 -11.68 23.87 -24.84
C THR A 310 -10.94 23.07 -23.77
N GLY A 311 -11.26 21.78 -23.65
CA GLY A 311 -10.55 20.88 -22.71
C GLY A 311 -9.05 20.82 -22.97
N VAL A 312 -8.63 20.97 -24.23
CA VAL A 312 -7.22 21.00 -24.64
C VAL A 312 -6.50 22.26 -24.14
N GLU A 313 -7.15 23.44 -24.25
CA GLU A 313 -6.61 24.68 -23.72
C GLU A 313 -6.45 24.64 -22.20
N ALA A 314 -7.48 24.14 -21.50
CA ALA A 314 -7.45 23.93 -20.06
C ALA A 314 -6.32 22.99 -19.63
N THR A 315 -6.13 21.89 -20.36
CA THR A 315 -5.04 20.93 -20.10
C THR A 315 -3.67 21.58 -20.28
N ARG A 316 -3.49 22.38 -21.33
CA ARG A 316 -2.23 23.10 -21.56
C ARG A 316 -1.89 24.08 -20.43
N VAL A 317 -2.91 24.69 -19.80
CA VAL A 317 -2.70 25.51 -18.59
C VAL A 317 -2.22 24.66 -17.42
N LEU A 318 -2.86 23.51 -17.15
CA LEU A 318 -2.41 22.59 -16.09
C LEU A 318 -0.95 22.14 -16.29
N ARG A 319 -0.53 21.89 -17.54
CA ARG A 319 0.86 21.49 -17.86
C ARG A 319 1.90 22.59 -17.64
N GLN A 320 1.50 23.85 -17.46
CA GLN A 320 2.44 24.93 -17.11
C GLN A 320 2.73 25.00 -15.61
N LEU A 321 1.88 24.39 -14.78
CA LEU A 321 1.99 24.43 -13.32
C LEU A 321 2.76 23.18 -12.84
N THR A 322 3.88 23.39 -12.14
CA THR A 322 4.79 22.31 -11.72
C THR A 322 4.08 21.20 -10.93
N ASP A 323 3.13 21.56 -10.07
CA ASP A 323 2.40 20.61 -9.23
C ASP A 323 1.41 19.73 -10.01
N TYR A 324 0.96 20.17 -11.19
CA TYR A 324 -0.08 19.50 -12.00
C TYR A 324 0.44 18.99 -13.35
N GLN A 325 1.73 19.14 -13.63
CA GLN A 325 2.36 18.66 -14.88
C GLN A 325 2.12 17.17 -15.14
N SER A 326 2.08 16.36 -14.08
CA SER A 326 1.89 14.90 -14.16
C SER A 326 0.47 14.42 -13.86
N LEU A 327 -0.46 15.32 -13.51
CA LEU A 327 -1.85 14.98 -13.19
C LEU A 327 -2.53 14.38 -14.44
N PRO A 328 -3.01 13.12 -14.42
CA PRO A 328 -3.58 12.52 -15.62
C PRO A 328 -4.88 13.22 -16.05
N VAL A 329 -4.99 13.50 -17.34
CA VAL A 329 -6.20 14.07 -17.96
C VAL A 329 -6.75 13.12 -19.01
N VAL A 330 -8.00 12.72 -18.86
CA VAL A 330 -8.72 11.87 -19.82
C VAL A 330 -9.82 12.69 -20.47
N TYR A 331 -9.78 12.79 -21.80
CA TYR A 331 -10.78 13.53 -22.56
C TYR A 331 -12.03 12.70 -22.79
N LEU A 332 -13.19 13.33 -22.64
CA LEU A 332 -14.49 12.81 -23.05
C LEU A 332 -14.98 13.62 -24.26
N SER A 333 -15.38 12.98 -25.35
CA SER A 333 -15.88 13.70 -26.53
C SER A 333 -16.77 12.83 -27.41
N SER A 334 -17.66 13.44 -28.19
CA SER A 334 -18.41 12.78 -29.26
C SER A 334 -17.63 12.68 -30.58
N GLU A 335 -16.42 13.25 -30.64
CA GLU A 335 -15.58 13.28 -31.84
C GLU A 335 -15.11 11.87 -32.23
N THR A 336 -15.29 11.53 -33.51
CA THR A 336 -14.91 10.22 -34.08
C THR A 336 -13.70 10.31 -35.01
N ASP A 337 -13.26 11.53 -35.37
CA ASP A 337 -12.07 11.73 -36.19
C ASP A 337 -10.78 11.37 -35.42
N MET A 338 -10.13 10.30 -35.87
CA MET A 338 -8.89 9.78 -35.28
C MET A 338 -7.74 10.80 -35.32
N GLY A 339 -7.68 11.68 -36.33
CA GLY A 339 -6.64 12.70 -36.44
C GLY A 339 -6.77 13.75 -35.34
N MET A 340 -8.00 14.22 -35.09
CA MET A 340 -8.27 15.16 -33.99
C MET A 340 -8.02 14.54 -32.60
N GLN A 341 -8.37 13.27 -32.43
CA GLN A 341 -8.08 12.54 -31.19
C GLN A 341 -6.58 12.40 -30.93
N VAL A 342 -5.80 12.08 -31.97
CA VAL A 342 -4.33 11.97 -31.87
C VAL A 342 -3.70 13.33 -31.51
N GLU A 343 -4.19 14.42 -32.10
CA GLU A 343 -3.67 15.76 -31.80
C GLU A 343 -3.98 16.19 -30.36
N ALA A 344 -5.18 15.89 -29.86
CA ALA A 344 -5.53 16.17 -28.46
C ALA A 344 -4.59 15.45 -27.47
N LEU A 345 -4.19 14.20 -27.77
CA LEU A 345 -3.21 13.46 -26.97
C LEU A 345 -1.82 14.10 -27.03
N ARG A 346 -1.38 14.56 -28.22
CA ARG A 346 -0.09 15.28 -28.38
C ARG A 346 -0.03 16.56 -27.58
N LEU A 347 -1.17 17.21 -27.35
CA LEU A 347 -1.29 18.46 -26.61
C LEU A 347 -1.38 18.28 -25.09
N GLY A 348 -1.20 17.05 -24.59
CA GLY A 348 -0.96 16.77 -23.17
C GLY A 348 -2.03 15.95 -22.46
N GLY A 349 -3.03 15.44 -23.18
CA GLY A 349 -3.97 14.46 -22.64
C GLY A 349 -3.37 13.05 -22.57
N ASP A 350 -3.81 12.27 -21.58
CA ASP A 350 -3.29 10.93 -21.30
C ASP A 350 -4.10 9.81 -21.95
N GLN A 351 -5.39 10.06 -22.21
CA GLN A 351 -6.32 9.11 -22.83
C GLN A 351 -7.53 9.86 -23.40
N PHE A 352 -8.18 9.23 -24.37
CA PHE A 352 -9.44 9.69 -24.95
C PHE A 352 -10.51 8.60 -24.81
N LEU A 353 -11.75 9.00 -24.51
CA LEU A 353 -12.94 8.14 -24.48
C LEU A 353 -14.10 8.80 -25.24
N THR A 354 -14.76 8.03 -26.10
CA THR A 354 -15.91 8.49 -26.88
C THR A 354 -17.20 8.44 -26.05
N LYS A 355 -18.02 9.49 -26.10
CA LYS A 355 -19.36 9.54 -25.51
C LYS A 355 -20.40 8.92 -26.47
N PRO A 356 -21.38 8.14 -25.99
CA PRO A 356 -21.51 7.62 -24.63
C PRO A 356 -20.48 6.52 -24.36
N CYS A 357 -19.79 6.59 -23.22
CA CYS A 357 -18.78 5.61 -22.86
C CYS A 357 -19.39 4.45 -22.06
N ASN A 358 -18.84 3.25 -22.26
CA ASN A 358 -19.20 2.09 -21.45
C ASN A 358 -18.74 2.34 -19.98
N PRO A 359 -19.65 2.21 -18.97
CA PRO A 359 -19.32 2.44 -17.57
C PRO A 359 -18.12 1.66 -17.03
N VAL A 360 -18.02 0.37 -17.41
CA VAL A 360 -16.93 -0.52 -17.00
C VAL A 360 -15.62 -0.07 -17.63
N LEU A 361 -15.64 0.32 -18.91
CA LEU A 361 -14.46 0.83 -19.60
C LEU A 361 -14.00 2.18 -19.00
N LEU A 362 -14.92 3.08 -18.69
CA LEU A 362 -14.62 4.36 -18.05
C LEU A 362 -13.90 4.13 -16.72
N ALA A 363 -14.46 3.29 -15.85
CA ALA A 363 -13.86 3.00 -14.57
C ALA A 363 -12.49 2.32 -14.71
N ALA A 364 -12.36 1.32 -15.59
CA ALA A 364 -11.09 0.63 -15.81
C ALA A 364 -9.97 1.59 -16.26
N VAL A 365 -10.28 2.49 -17.20
CA VAL A 365 -9.33 3.50 -17.69
C VAL A 365 -8.94 4.48 -16.57
N VAL A 366 -9.93 4.99 -15.84
CA VAL A 366 -9.70 5.92 -14.72
C VAL A 366 -8.83 5.27 -13.66
N LYS A 367 -9.17 4.06 -13.20
CA LYS A 367 -8.41 3.29 -12.21
C LYS A 367 -6.95 3.10 -12.67
N THR A 368 -6.75 2.59 -13.89
CA THR A 368 -5.41 2.32 -14.44
C THR A 368 -4.54 3.59 -14.47
N LYS A 369 -5.11 4.73 -14.86
CA LYS A 369 -4.37 6.00 -14.92
C LYS A 369 -4.06 6.55 -13.54
N ILE A 370 -5.01 6.48 -12.60
CA ILE A 370 -4.80 6.87 -11.20
C ILE A 370 -3.74 6.00 -10.53
N GLU A 371 -3.79 4.69 -10.74
CA GLU A 371 -2.80 3.76 -10.18
C GLU A 371 -1.40 4.06 -10.66
N ARG A 372 -1.23 4.26 -11.98
CA ARG A 372 0.05 4.64 -12.58
C ARG A 372 0.54 5.99 -12.06
N TYR A 373 -0.36 6.97 -11.92
CA TYR A 373 -0.02 8.27 -11.35
C TYR A 373 0.44 8.14 -9.89
N ARG A 374 -0.31 7.40 -9.05
CA ARG A 374 0.04 7.13 -7.66
C ARG A 374 1.36 6.35 -7.54
N GLU A 375 1.64 5.42 -8.44
CA GLU A 375 2.92 4.69 -8.47
C GLU A 375 4.09 5.62 -8.83
N MET A 376 3.94 6.45 -9.87
CA MET A 376 4.93 7.48 -10.21
C MET A 376 5.17 8.44 -9.04
N GLN A 377 4.10 8.90 -8.38
CA GLN A 377 4.19 9.73 -7.19
C GLN A 377 4.91 9.03 -6.05
N ARG A 378 4.62 7.74 -5.78
CA ARG A 378 5.33 6.96 -4.77
C ARG A 378 6.83 6.87 -5.08
N HIS A 379 7.22 6.60 -6.32
CA HIS A 379 8.64 6.58 -6.68
C HIS A 379 9.31 7.95 -6.51
N SER A 380 8.59 9.03 -6.79
CA SER A 380 9.13 10.39 -6.63
C SER A 380 9.12 10.88 -5.17
N GLN A 381 8.26 10.35 -4.31
CA GLN A 381 8.09 10.82 -2.93
C GLN A 381 8.85 9.95 -1.91
N HIS A 382 9.32 8.78 -2.29
CA HIS A 382 9.99 7.86 -1.38
C HIS A 382 11.50 7.78 -1.64
N ASP A 383 12.26 7.55 -0.58
CA ASP A 383 13.70 7.27 -0.62
C ASP A 383 13.94 5.83 -1.13
N SER A 384 14.85 5.69 -2.08
CA SER A 384 15.11 4.40 -2.76
C SER A 384 15.76 3.36 -1.86
N LEU A 385 16.47 3.78 -0.82
CA LEU A 385 17.18 2.88 0.09
C LEU A 385 16.24 2.30 1.15
N THR A 386 15.40 3.15 1.74
CA THR A 386 14.59 2.83 2.93
C THR A 386 13.10 2.61 2.61
N GLY A 387 12.61 3.13 1.49
CA GLY A 387 11.19 3.15 1.17
C GLY A 387 10.36 4.09 2.06
N LEU A 388 10.98 4.88 2.93
CA LEU A 388 10.33 5.96 3.67
C LEU A 388 10.08 7.16 2.77
N LEU A 389 9.38 8.19 3.24
CA LEU A 389 9.31 9.45 2.51
C LEU A 389 10.71 10.04 2.34
N ASN A 390 10.99 10.60 1.18
CA ASN A 390 12.19 11.41 1.01
C ASN A 390 12.05 12.76 1.73
N HIS A 391 13.16 13.48 1.85
CA HIS A 391 13.24 14.78 2.51
C HIS A 391 12.13 15.75 2.08
N SER A 392 11.95 15.93 0.77
CA SER A 392 11.00 16.91 0.23
C SER A 392 9.55 16.52 0.52
N ALA A 393 9.21 15.24 0.37
CA ALA A 393 7.88 14.73 0.65
C ALA A 393 7.54 14.77 2.15
N ALA A 394 8.48 14.39 3.02
CA ALA A 394 8.29 14.43 4.47
C ALA A 394 8.04 15.86 4.97
N LYS A 395 8.85 16.82 4.49
CA LYS A 395 8.69 18.25 4.80
C LYS A 395 7.38 18.82 4.28
N GLY A 396 7.01 18.48 3.04
CA GLY A 396 5.73 18.89 2.45
C GLY A 396 4.53 18.41 3.27
N ARG A 397 4.51 17.12 3.63
CA ARG A 397 3.43 16.54 4.46
C ARG A 397 3.39 17.15 5.86
N LEU A 398 4.54 17.40 6.49
CA LEU A 398 4.59 18.06 7.80
C LEU A 398 3.97 19.46 7.74
N ASN A 399 4.33 20.27 6.74
CA ASN A 399 3.77 21.61 6.59
C ASN A 399 2.26 21.58 6.37
N GLN A 400 1.76 20.65 5.55
CA GLN A 400 0.32 20.45 5.34
C GLN A 400 -0.40 20.03 6.62
N LEU A 401 0.20 19.10 7.39
CA LEU A 401 -0.35 18.66 8.67
C LEU A 401 -0.46 19.83 9.65
N VAL A 402 0.61 20.62 9.83
CA VAL A 402 0.60 21.78 10.72
C VAL A 402 -0.45 22.81 10.29
N GLN A 403 -0.59 23.09 8.98
CA GLN A 403 -1.64 23.97 8.46
C GLN A 403 -3.04 23.47 8.80
N SER A 404 -3.30 22.17 8.66
CA SER A 404 -4.60 21.57 8.99
C SER A 404 -4.95 21.68 10.48
N LEU A 405 -3.94 21.70 11.36
CA LEU A 405 -4.11 21.77 12.81
C LEU A 405 -4.30 23.21 13.33
N GLN A 406 -4.14 24.24 12.50
CA GLN A 406 -4.31 25.64 12.94
C GLN A 406 -5.75 25.98 13.36
N GLY A 407 -6.76 25.26 12.81
CA GLY A 407 -8.18 25.48 13.15
C GLY A 407 -8.65 24.79 14.43
N ALA A 408 -8.03 23.65 14.78
CA ALA A 408 -8.32 22.87 15.98
C ALA A 408 -7.03 22.16 16.43
N PRO A 409 -6.25 22.77 17.35
CA PRO A 409 -4.91 22.30 17.67
C PRO A 409 -4.96 20.96 18.42
N GLU A 410 -4.49 19.92 17.75
CA GLU A 410 -4.16 18.62 18.32
C GLU A 410 -2.64 18.57 18.60
N PRO A 411 -2.17 17.90 19.67
CA PRO A 411 -0.75 17.77 19.93
C PRO A 411 -0.04 17.02 18.78
N LEU A 412 1.06 17.60 18.32
CA LEU A 412 1.94 17.02 17.30
C LEU A 412 3.39 17.17 17.78
N CYS A 413 4.15 16.09 17.74
CA CYS A 413 5.58 16.12 18.05
C CYS A 413 6.41 15.76 16.82
N VAL A 414 7.44 16.56 16.53
CA VAL A 414 8.41 16.33 15.46
C VAL A 414 9.75 15.96 16.08
N ALA A 415 10.37 14.90 15.57
CA ALA A 415 11.69 14.45 15.97
C ALA A 415 12.65 14.39 14.78
N MET A 416 13.87 14.89 15.00
CA MET A 416 15.01 14.69 14.10
C MET A 416 15.91 13.63 14.71
N LEU A 417 16.24 12.59 13.95
CA LEU A 417 17.05 11.45 14.39
C LEU A 417 18.31 11.36 13.52
N ASP A 418 19.41 10.91 14.11
CA ASP A 418 20.68 10.65 13.41
C ASP A 418 21.39 9.42 13.99
N ILE A 419 21.86 8.54 13.10
CA ILE A 419 22.60 7.33 13.49
C ILE A 419 23.98 7.73 14.01
N ASP A 420 24.25 7.37 15.26
CA ASP A 420 25.47 7.75 15.94
C ASP A 420 26.70 7.10 15.28
N HIS A 421 27.74 7.90 15.04
CA HIS A 421 29.01 7.45 14.47
C HIS A 421 28.88 6.72 13.11
N PHE A 422 27.85 7.04 12.31
CA PHE A 422 27.57 6.35 11.05
C PHE A 422 28.75 6.33 10.06
N LYS A 423 29.50 7.44 9.96
CA LYS A 423 30.74 7.48 9.17
C LYS A 423 31.74 6.39 9.58
N SER A 424 31.92 6.15 10.88
CA SER A 424 32.80 5.09 11.39
C SER A 424 32.32 3.69 10.99
N VAL A 425 31.00 3.48 10.92
CA VAL A 425 30.43 2.21 10.45
C VAL A 425 30.80 1.99 8.99
N ASN A 426 30.61 2.99 8.13
CA ASN A 426 30.99 2.90 6.71
C ASN A 426 32.50 2.69 6.52
N ASP A 427 33.32 3.45 7.24
CA ASP A 427 34.77 3.39 7.11
C ASP A 427 35.34 2.04 7.59
N THR A 428 34.67 1.38 8.55
CA THR A 428 35.12 0.10 9.13
C THR A 428 34.57 -1.12 8.39
N TYR A 429 33.29 -1.08 8.02
CA TYR A 429 32.56 -2.26 7.51
C TYR A 429 32.10 -2.13 6.05
N GLY A 430 32.30 -0.96 5.44
CA GLY A 430 31.89 -0.65 4.07
C GLY A 430 30.43 -0.17 3.96
N HIS A 431 30.15 0.51 2.85
CA HIS A 431 28.83 1.06 2.56
C HIS A 431 27.67 0.04 2.59
N PRO A 432 27.81 -1.21 2.09
CA PRO A 432 26.70 -2.17 2.14
C PRO A 432 26.22 -2.44 3.58
N VAL A 433 27.16 -2.51 4.53
CA VAL A 433 26.82 -2.70 5.94
C VAL A 433 26.18 -1.44 6.53
N GLY A 434 26.64 -0.24 6.15
CA GLY A 434 25.98 1.01 6.52
C GLY A 434 24.54 1.10 6.00
N ASP A 435 24.32 0.74 4.74
CA ASP A 435 22.98 0.69 4.13
C ASP A 435 22.04 -0.27 4.87
N GLN A 436 22.54 -1.41 5.34
CA GLN A 436 21.79 -2.33 6.19
C GLN A 436 21.40 -1.70 7.54
N VAL A 437 22.28 -0.90 8.16
CA VAL A 437 21.97 -0.19 9.42
C VAL A 437 20.87 0.85 9.19
N ILE A 438 20.96 1.65 8.11
CA ILE A 438 19.93 2.62 7.74
C ILE A 438 18.58 1.93 7.53
N ARG A 439 18.55 0.85 6.75
CA ARG A 439 17.32 0.09 6.47
C ARG A 439 16.70 -0.49 7.75
N SER A 440 17.54 -0.99 8.66
CA SER A 440 17.11 -1.53 9.94
C SER A 440 16.39 -0.49 10.81
N LEU A 441 16.93 0.74 10.89
CA LEU A 441 16.27 1.84 11.61
C LEU A 441 14.94 2.22 10.96
N ALA A 442 14.91 2.35 9.63
CA ALA A 442 13.71 2.67 8.88
C ALA A 442 12.56 1.69 9.16
N TRP A 443 12.87 0.39 9.22
CA TRP A 443 11.88 -0.64 9.55
C TRP A 443 11.46 -0.66 10.99
N LEU A 444 12.38 -0.41 11.92
CA LEU A 444 12.03 -0.30 13.32
C LEU A 444 11.03 0.84 13.54
N LEU A 445 11.26 2.00 12.92
CA LEU A 445 10.32 3.11 12.91
C LEU A 445 8.98 2.68 12.30
N LYS A 446 9.00 2.08 11.11
CA LYS A 446 7.80 1.65 10.39
C LYS A 446 6.97 0.58 11.12
N GLY A 447 7.62 -0.29 11.90
CA GLY A 447 6.97 -1.37 12.64
C GLY A 447 6.45 -0.95 14.02
N ARG A 448 6.96 0.17 14.58
CA ARG A 448 6.58 0.67 15.91
C ARG A 448 5.65 1.87 15.87
N LEU A 449 5.67 2.65 14.79
CA LEU A 449 4.86 3.85 14.61
C LEU A 449 3.58 3.58 13.81
N ARG A 450 2.60 4.48 13.94
CA ARG A 450 1.28 4.32 13.31
C ARG A 450 1.33 4.70 11.83
N ALA A 451 0.39 4.20 11.04
CA ALA A 451 0.25 4.61 9.64
C ALA A 451 -0.05 6.11 9.47
N SER A 452 -0.65 6.73 10.49
CA SER A 452 -0.94 8.18 10.54
C SER A 452 0.29 9.05 10.81
N ASP A 453 1.40 8.46 11.28
CA ASP A 453 2.62 9.18 11.59
C ASP A 453 3.45 9.42 10.31
N ILE A 454 4.16 10.55 10.27
CA ILE A 454 5.06 10.87 9.15
C ILE A 454 6.43 10.30 9.48
N ILE A 455 6.99 9.48 8.58
CA ILE A 455 8.35 8.95 8.71
C ILE A 455 9.08 9.21 7.38
N GLY A 456 10.20 9.91 7.45
CA GLY A 456 11.01 10.22 6.27
C GLY A 456 12.51 10.11 6.52
N ARG A 457 13.26 9.79 5.47
CA ARG A 457 14.71 9.93 5.44
C ARG A 457 15.04 11.36 5.00
N TYR A 458 15.58 12.13 5.93
CA TYR A 458 15.85 13.56 5.76
C TYR A 458 17.20 13.82 5.09
N GLY A 459 18.20 12.99 5.41
CA GLY A 459 19.58 13.07 4.93
C GLY A 459 20.23 11.69 4.98
N GLY A 460 21.50 11.56 4.59
CA GLY A 460 22.21 10.27 4.48
C GLY A 460 21.89 9.27 5.60
N GLU A 461 22.18 9.65 6.84
CA GLU A 461 21.89 8.90 8.07
C GLU A 461 20.82 9.55 8.96
N GLU A 462 20.14 10.57 8.45
CA GLU A 462 19.21 11.41 9.20
C GLU A 462 17.76 11.09 8.85
N PHE A 463 16.89 11.06 9.87
CA PHE A 463 15.47 10.77 9.73
C PHE A 463 14.63 11.86 10.39
N ILE A 464 13.44 12.08 9.84
CA ILE A 464 12.40 12.92 10.43
C ILE A 464 11.19 12.06 10.76
N VAL A 465 10.65 12.26 11.97
CA VAL A 465 9.43 11.61 12.44
C VAL A 465 8.46 12.69 12.91
N ALA A 466 7.18 12.60 12.52
CA ALA A 466 6.12 13.43 13.10
C ALA A 466 5.02 12.53 13.67
N LEU A 467 4.88 12.55 15.00
CA LEU A 467 3.92 11.76 15.75
C LEU A 467 2.64 12.56 15.96
N ARG A 468 1.56 12.11 15.32
CA ARG A 468 0.27 12.79 15.40
C ARG A 468 -0.44 12.42 16.70
N SER A 469 -1.22 13.35 17.24
CA SER A 469 -2.00 13.14 18.47
C SER A 469 -1.12 12.80 19.69
N ALA A 470 0.17 13.16 19.65
CA ALA A 470 1.15 12.77 20.64
C ALA A 470 1.79 14.00 21.29
N GLY A 471 1.67 14.07 22.62
CA GLY A 471 2.36 15.07 23.43
C GLY A 471 3.86 14.79 23.53
N LEU A 472 4.63 15.79 23.95
CA LEU A 472 6.10 15.71 23.98
C LEU A 472 6.66 14.58 24.87
N ARG A 473 6.01 14.26 26.00
CA ARG A 473 6.39 13.13 26.87
C ARG A 473 6.03 11.76 26.28
N GLU A 474 4.89 11.66 25.60
CA GLU A 474 4.46 10.41 24.95
C GLU A 474 5.40 10.11 23.78
N ALA A 475 5.69 11.12 22.97
CA ALA A 475 6.66 11.05 21.88
C ALA A 475 8.05 10.64 22.37
N GLU A 476 8.53 11.24 23.47
CA GLU A 476 9.81 10.86 24.10
C GLU A 476 9.81 9.38 24.52
N SER A 477 8.77 8.91 25.20
CA SER A 477 8.65 7.51 25.65
C SER A 477 8.68 6.51 24.48
N VAL A 478 7.89 6.79 23.43
CA VAL A 478 7.83 5.95 22.22
C VAL A 478 9.18 5.92 21.51
N LEU A 479 9.79 7.08 21.29
CA LEU A 479 11.07 7.17 20.60
C LEU A 479 12.23 6.61 21.43
N ASP A 480 12.20 6.71 22.77
CA ASP A 480 13.24 6.15 23.63
C ASP A 480 13.17 4.62 23.67
N THR A 481 11.96 4.06 23.62
CA THR A 481 11.75 2.61 23.42
C THR A 481 12.36 2.17 22.10
N ILE A 482 12.07 2.89 21.00
CA ILE A 482 12.65 2.62 19.68
C ILE A 482 14.18 2.74 19.71
N ARG A 483 14.72 3.73 20.43
CA ARG A 483 16.17 3.92 20.62
C ARG A 483 16.82 2.74 21.35
N ALA A 484 16.22 2.30 22.45
CA ALA A 484 16.70 1.16 23.22
C ALA A 484 16.64 -0.13 22.39
N ASP A 485 15.55 -0.36 21.66
CA ASP A 485 15.40 -1.49 20.74
C ASP A 485 16.51 -1.46 19.67
N PHE A 486 16.69 -0.33 18.99
CA PHE A 486 17.71 -0.18 17.94
C PHE A 486 19.13 -0.47 18.47
N ALA A 487 19.44 -0.02 19.69
CA ALA A 487 20.74 -0.27 20.33
C ALA A 487 21.03 -1.76 20.57
N THR A 488 19.99 -2.60 20.63
CA THR A 488 20.14 -4.06 20.81
C THR A 488 20.02 -4.85 19.51
N LEU A 489 19.50 -4.22 18.45
CA LEU A 489 19.25 -4.86 17.16
C LEU A 489 20.58 -5.30 16.52
N PRO A 490 20.76 -6.61 16.26
CA PRO A 490 21.97 -7.11 15.62
C PRO A 490 21.96 -6.81 14.12
N HIS A 491 23.03 -6.20 13.61
CA HIS A 491 23.28 -6.13 12.16
C HIS A 491 24.39 -7.12 11.80
N ALA A 492 23.98 -8.30 11.34
CA ALA A 492 24.89 -9.36 10.91
C ALA A 492 25.64 -8.96 9.63
N HIS A 493 26.94 -9.23 9.60
CA HIS A 493 27.82 -9.03 8.43
C HIS A 493 28.91 -10.13 8.39
N ALA A 494 29.73 -10.15 7.34
CA ALA A 494 30.73 -11.21 7.13
C ALA A 494 31.76 -11.38 8.26
N GLY A 495 31.99 -10.32 9.06
CA GLY A 495 32.96 -10.30 10.16
C GLY A 495 32.35 -10.48 11.56
N GLY A 496 31.04 -10.74 11.66
CA GLY A 496 30.35 -10.87 12.95
C GLY A 496 29.04 -10.09 13.00
N THR A 497 28.75 -9.51 14.17
CA THR A 497 27.53 -8.70 14.40
C THR A 497 27.94 -7.36 14.96
N LEU A 498 27.43 -6.29 14.37
CA LEU A 498 27.58 -4.93 14.91
C LEU A 498 26.24 -4.46 15.51
N ARG A 499 26.34 -3.49 16.43
CA ARG A 499 25.20 -2.77 16.98
C ARG A 499 25.41 -1.28 16.78
N ALA A 500 24.34 -0.56 16.46
CA ALA A 500 24.36 0.88 16.26
C ALA A 500 23.39 1.55 17.22
N THR A 501 23.60 2.83 17.50
CA THR A 501 22.69 3.67 18.29
C THR A 501 22.26 4.86 17.45
N PHE A 502 21.21 5.57 17.89
CA PHE A 502 20.85 6.86 17.32
C PHE A 502 20.59 7.87 18.43
N SER A 503 20.77 9.15 18.08
CA SER A 503 20.37 10.28 18.91
C SER A 503 19.15 10.97 18.29
N ALA A 504 18.32 11.59 19.13
CA ALA A 504 17.13 12.31 18.66
C ALA A 504 16.95 13.66 19.36
N GLY A 505 16.41 14.63 18.61
CA GLY A 505 15.94 15.91 19.12
C GLY A 505 14.45 16.10 18.84
N LEU A 506 13.68 16.53 19.83
CA LEU A 506 12.20 16.63 19.74
C LEU A 506 11.73 18.08 19.88
N ALA A 507 10.73 18.46 19.08
CA ALA A 507 9.98 19.70 19.21
C ALA A 507 8.47 19.42 19.14
N SER A 508 7.63 20.28 19.73
CA SER A 508 6.18 20.08 19.72
C SER A 508 5.41 21.29 19.19
N PHE A 509 4.27 21.00 18.55
CA PHE A 509 3.22 21.97 18.26
C PHE A 509 2.22 21.95 19.42
N PRO A 510 1.67 23.11 19.86
CA PRO A 510 1.79 24.43 19.25
C PRO A 510 2.97 25.29 19.74
N GLN A 511 3.90 24.74 20.53
CA GLN A 511 5.05 25.50 21.05
C GLN A 511 5.87 26.15 19.92
N TRP A 512 5.97 25.46 18.78
CA TRP A 512 6.47 25.99 17.51
C TRP A 512 5.35 25.98 16.47
N GLY A 513 5.17 27.09 15.74
CA GLY A 513 3.95 27.36 14.98
C GLY A 513 3.93 26.90 13.53
N THR A 514 5.09 26.60 12.94
CA THR A 514 5.22 26.13 11.56
C THR A 514 6.02 24.84 11.47
N GLY A 515 5.82 24.06 10.40
CA GLY A 515 6.59 22.83 10.18
C GLY A 515 8.10 23.10 10.05
N ASN A 516 8.49 24.24 9.48
CA ASN A 516 9.89 24.66 9.43
C ASN A 516 10.47 24.95 10.83
N ASP A 517 9.73 25.67 11.67
CA ASP A 517 10.18 25.99 13.03
C ASP A 517 10.32 24.73 13.89
N LEU A 518 9.37 23.79 13.76
CA LEU A 518 9.43 22.49 14.42
C LEU A 518 10.67 21.69 14.01
N THR A 519 10.93 21.63 12.70
CA THR A 519 12.09 20.91 12.15
C THR A 519 13.40 21.51 12.66
N HIS A 520 13.51 22.85 12.63
CA HIS A 520 14.72 23.55 13.09
C HIS A 520 14.94 23.37 14.60
N ALA A 521 13.88 23.48 15.41
CA ALA A 521 13.98 23.28 16.86
C ALA A 521 14.37 21.84 17.24
N ALA A 522 13.83 20.86 16.52
CA ALA A 522 14.19 19.45 16.69
C ALA A 522 15.65 19.18 16.28
N ASP A 523 16.15 19.80 15.21
CA ASP A 523 17.54 19.69 14.78
C ASP A 523 18.53 20.30 15.79
N GLU A 524 18.22 21.48 16.36
CA GLU A 524 19.02 22.08 17.43
C GLU A 524 19.10 21.17 18.67
N ALA A 525 17.98 20.53 19.04
CA ALA A 525 17.95 19.57 20.13
C ALA A 525 18.76 18.30 19.82
N LEU A 526 18.76 17.83 18.57
CA LEU A 526 19.56 16.69 18.12
C LEU A 526 21.06 16.99 18.21
N LEU A 527 21.49 18.19 17.81
CA LEU A 527 22.88 18.62 17.98
C LEU A 527 23.31 18.61 19.44
N GLU A 528 22.42 19.01 20.35
CA GLU A 528 22.67 18.94 21.78
C GLU A 528 22.76 17.50 22.29
N ALA A 529 21.90 16.59 21.81
CA ALA A 529 22.00 15.15 22.10
C ALA A 529 23.37 14.58 21.70
N LYS A 530 23.86 14.96 20.51
CA LYS A 530 25.19 14.58 20.02
C LYS A 530 26.32 15.12 20.91
N ARG A 531 26.22 16.37 21.39
CA ARG A 531 27.21 17.01 22.29
C ARG A 531 27.24 16.39 23.68
N GLN A 532 26.09 15.97 24.20
CA GLN A 532 26.00 15.39 25.54
C GLN A 532 26.46 13.93 25.62
N GLY A 533 26.91 13.33 24.51
CA GLY A 533 27.46 11.97 24.49
C GLY A 533 26.62 10.95 23.73
N ARG A 534 25.70 11.40 22.87
CA ARG A 534 24.92 10.55 21.94
C ARG A 534 24.03 9.52 22.63
N ASN A 535 23.40 8.63 21.85
CA ASN A 535 22.48 7.58 22.27
C ASN A 535 21.43 8.08 23.28
N ARG A 536 20.79 9.21 22.97
CA ARG A 536 19.82 9.86 23.86
C ARG A 536 18.83 10.72 23.09
N ILE A 537 17.78 11.09 23.81
CA ILE A 537 16.77 12.02 23.33
C ILE A 537 16.94 13.35 24.08
N VAL A 538 16.86 14.46 23.36
CA VAL A 538 16.86 15.81 23.93
C VAL A 538 15.63 16.57 23.45
N LEU A 539 15.03 17.33 24.35
CA LEU A 539 13.83 18.12 24.09
C LEU A 539 14.20 19.56 23.77
N ALA A 540 13.61 20.14 22.73
CA ALA A 540 13.80 21.53 22.33
C ALA A 540 13.22 22.47 23.39
N ARG A 541 14.05 23.39 23.88
CA ARG A 541 13.64 24.41 24.86
C ARG A 541 12.96 25.58 24.14
N SER A 542 11.77 26.00 24.58
CA SER A 542 11.16 27.23 24.07
C SER A 542 11.94 28.43 24.56
N ARG A 543 12.32 29.35 23.66
CA ARG A 543 12.87 30.67 24.07
C ARG A 543 11.84 31.57 24.78
N LYS A 544 10.55 31.21 24.79
CA LYS A 544 9.47 32.04 25.39
C LYS A 544 9.24 31.79 26.89
N ALA A 545 9.95 30.86 27.54
CA ALA A 545 9.75 30.58 28.98
C ALA A 545 10.70 31.37 29.91
N ASP A 546 11.69 32.09 29.35
CA ASP A 546 12.67 32.89 30.09
C ASP A 546 12.50 34.42 29.91
N GLN A 547 11.30 34.88 29.51
CA GLN A 547 10.93 36.31 29.47
C GLN A 547 9.74 36.62 30.36
#